data_AF-A0A0N4YQN6-F1
#
_entry.id   AF-A0A0N4YQN6-F1
#
_cell.length_a   1.000
_cell.length_b   1.000
_cell.length_c   1.000
_cell.angle_alpha   90.00
_cell.angle_beta   90.00
_cell.angle_gamma   90.00
#
_symmetry.space_group_name_H-M   'P 1'
#
loop_
_entity.id
_entity.type
_entity.pdbx_description
1 polymer ?
#
loop_
_entity_poly.entity_id
_entity_poly.type
_entity_poly.pdbx_seq_one_letter_code
_entity_poly.pdbx_strand_id
1 'polypeptide(L)'
;MDLELPTQSWFWKSYPERTQKEDGVRFGSAEPEDSGERRFTYANGREAPEEQRFDELPDEALQESNFRLEIITCYLRETHRYCIWCGCQFENCEELNSYCPGQDRQAHDSIDE
;
A
#
# COMPACT_ATOMS: atom_id res chain seq x y z
N MET A 1 6.77 20.83 16.83
CA MET A 1 7.63 19.66 16.53
C MET A 1 7.85 19.69 15.04
N ASP A 2 9.06 20.00 14.58
CA ASP A 2 9.40 19.86 13.17
C ASP A 2 9.50 18.37 12.88
N LEU A 3 8.43 17.80 12.32
CA LEU A 3 8.44 16.43 11.84
C LEU A 3 9.40 16.37 10.63
N GLU A 4 10.51 15.67 10.82
CA GLU A 4 11.48 15.39 9.77
C GLU A 4 10.87 14.59 8.62
N LEU A 5 11.58 14.49 7.49
CA LEU A 5 11.15 13.65 6.37
C LEU A 5 11.15 12.18 6.80
N PRO A 6 10.25 11.34 6.24
CA PRO A 6 10.26 9.93 6.57
C PRO A 6 11.59 9.29 6.11
N THR A 7 12.12 8.38 6.93
CA THR A 7 13.38 7.66 6.61
C THR A 7 13.31 6.94 5.27
N GLN A 8 12.12 6.45 4.93
CA GLN A 8 11.79 5.89 3.63
C GLN A 8 10.61 6.68 3.06
N SER A 9 10.69 7.08 1.79
CA SER A 9 9.66 7.92 1.16
C SER A 9 8.25 7.31 1.19
N TRP A 10 8.17 5.97 1.20
CA TRP A 10 6.92 5.21 1.22
C TRP A 10 6.37 4.93 2.63
N PHE A 11 7.06 5.36 3.70
CA PHE A 11 6.51 5.24 5.05
C PHE A 11 5.30 6.14 5.28
N TRP A 12 5.27 7.31 4.64
CA TRP A 12 4.19 8.27 4.78
C TRP A 12 3.47 8.47 3.46
N LYS A 13 2.15 8.61 3.56
CA LYS A 13 1.32 8.86 2.40
C LYS A 13 1.64 10.22 1.76
N SER A 14 1.78 10.26 0.44
CA SER A 14 1.88 11.50 -0.33
C SER A 14 0.51 11.98 -0.81
N TYR A 15 0.35 13.30 -0.89
CA TYR A 15 -0.90 13.93 -1.30
C TYR A 15 -0.62 14.93 -2.42
N PRO A 16 -1.46 14.96 -3.48
CA PRO A 16 -1.32 15.98 -4.52
C PRO A 16 -1.53 17.36 -3.90
N GLU A 17 -0.67 18.32 -4.25
CA GLU A 17 -0.78 19.69 -3.78
C GLU A 17 -2.08 20.30 -4.34
N ARG A 18 -3.02 20.67 -3.45
CA ARG A 18 -4.23 21.39 -3.88
C ARG A 18 -3.82 22.80 -4.29
N THR A 19 -3.88 23.09 -5.59
CA THR A 19 -3.77 24.47 -6.05
C THR A 19 -4.93 25.27 -5.45
N GLN A 20 -4.62 26.29 -4.65
CA GLN A 20 -5.62 27.26 -4.22
C GLN A 20 -6.10 28.01 -5.48
N LYS A 21 -7.19 27.54 -6.09
CA LYS A 21 -8.02 28.41 -6.91
C LYS A 21 -9.00 29.05 -5.95
N GLU A 22 -8.73 30.31 -5.59
CA GLU A 22 -9.77 31.18 -5.05
C GLU A 22 -10.95 31.19 -6.04
N ASP A 23 -12.14 31.09 -5.45
CA ASP A 23 -13.45 31.39 -6.02
C ASP A 23 -14.00 30.50 -7.15
N GLY A 24 -14.82 29.54 -6.73
CA GLY A 24 -16.17 29.41 -7.28
C GLY A 24 -16.37 28.53 -8.52
N VAL A 25 -17.35 27.63 -8.38
CA VAL A 25 -18.18 27.01 -9.43
C VAL A 25 -17.72 25.66 -10.01
N ARG A 26 -18.47 24.65 -9.52
CA ARG A 26 -19.15 23.54 -10.23
C ARG A 26 -18.35 22.36 -10.78
N PHE A 27 -18.70 21.22 -10.20
CA PHE A 27 -18.53 19.85 -10.67
C PHE A 27 -18.68 19.73 -12.20
N GLY A 28 -17.58 19.39 -12.86
CA GLY A 28 -17.51 19.13 -14.29
C GLY A 28 -16.17 18.48 -14.60
N SER A 29 -16.21 17.19 -14.93
CA SER A 29 -15.08 16.39 -15.38
C SER A 29 -14.51 17.00 -16.66
N ALA A 30 -13.42 17.73 -16.53
CA ALA A 30 -12.54 18.07 -17.64
C ALA A 30 -11.13 17.88 -17.11
N GLU A 31 -10.52 16.74 -17.49
CA GLU A 31 -9.08 16.53 -17.33
C GLU A 31 -8.39 17.68 -18.06
N PRO A 32 -7.68 18.58 -17.37
CA PRO A 32 -6.83 19.52 -18.07
C PRO A 32 -5.65 18.72 -18.61
N GLU A 33 -5.37 18.87 -19.91
CA GLU A 33 -4.08 18.53 -20.50
C GLU A 33 -3.02 19.45 -19.85
N ASP A 34 -2.58 19.11 -18.64
CA ASP A 34 -1.66 19.91 -17.84
C ASP A 34 -0.24 19.35 -17.98
N SER A 35 0.53 19.99 -18.86
CA SER A 35 1.96 19.77 -19.06
C SER A 35 2.80 20.37 -17.90
N GLY A 36 2.39 20.10 -16.65
CA GLY A 36 3.06 20.52 -15.43
C GLY A 36 3.35 19.30 -14.54
N GLU A 37 4.57 19.21 -14.00
CA GLU A 37 4.92 18.17 -13.02
C GLU A 37 3.98 18.26 -11.80
N ARG A 38 3.18 17.21 -11.58
CA ARG A 38 2.28 17.12 -10.41
C ARG A 38 3.14 17.12 -9.14
N ARG A 39 2.99 18.15 -8.30
CA ARG A 39 3.70 18.22 -7.01
C ARG A 39 2.93 17.47 -5.93
N PHE A 40 3.65 16.69 -5.13
CA PHE A 40 3.11 15.98 -3.98
C PHE A 40 3.73 16.48 -2.69
N THR A 41 2.99 16.35 -1.58
CA THR A 41 3.43 16.73 -0.24
C THR A 41 3.07 15.66 0.77
N TYR A 42 3.89 15.53 1.81
CA TYR A 42 3.56 14.73 2.99
C TYR A 42 2.62 15.51 3.92
N ALA A 43 2.07 14.83 4.93
CA ALA A 43 1.22 15.44 5.95
C ALA A 43 1.89 16.58 6.76
N ASN A 44 3.23 16.62 6.79
CA ASN A 44 4.00 17.71 7.42
C ASN A 44 4.23 18.93 6.50
N GLY A 45 3.66 18.93 5.29
CA GLY A 45 3.79 20.00 4.31
C GLY A 45 5.11 20.01 3.54
N ARG A 46 6.00 19.04 3.75
CA ARG A 46 7.24 18.90 2.96
C ARG A 46 6.97 18.20 1.64
N GLU A 47 7.80 18.50 0.63
CA GLU A 47 7.74 17.87 -0.68
C GLU A 47 7.88 16.35 -0.56
N ALA A 48 7.01 15.64 -1.28
CA ALA A 48 6.97 14.20 -1.37
C ALA A 48 7.10 13.77 -2.83
N PRO A 49 7.66 12.58 -3.10
CA PRO A 49 7.57 11.99 -4.42
C PRO A 49 6.13 11.58 -4.73
N GLU A 50 5.82 11.46 -6.02
CA GLU A 50 4.60 10.80 -6.46
C GLU A 50 4.59 9.36 -5.94
N GLU A 51 3.44 8.93 -5.41
CA GLU A 51 3.26 7.57 -4.97
C GLU A 51 3.19 6.60 -6.16
N GLN A 52 3.93 5.50 -6.04
CA GLN A 52 3.85 4.43 -7.02
C GLN A 52 2.48 3.75 -6.93
N ARG A 53 1.75 3.70 -8.05
CA ARG A 53 0.45 3.03 -8.14
C ARG A 53 0.65 1.54 -8.42
N PHE A 54 0.92 0.76 -7.36
CA PHE A 54 1.21 -0.68 -7.47
C PHE A 54 0.11 -1.47 -8.19
N ASP A 55 -1.16 -1.08 -8.06
CA ASP A 55 -2.30 -1.74 -8.71
C ASP A 55 -2.32 -1.58 -10.24
N GLU A 56 -1.55 -0.64 -10.79
CA GLU A 56 -1.43 -0.40 -12.24
C GLU A 56 -0.14 -0.94 -12.84
N LEU A 57 0.76 -1.47 -12.00
CA LEU A 57 2.01 -2.04 -12.48
C LEU A 57 1.76 -3.44 -13.05
N PRO A 58 2.51 -3.83 -14.10
CA PRO A 58 2.47 -5.19 -14.60
C PRO A 58 3.12 -6.15 -13.59
N ASP A 59 2.72 -7.42 -13.63
CA ASP A 59 3.16 -8.45 -12.67
C ASP A 59 4.69 -8.59 -12.60
N GLU A 60 5.39 -8.40 -13.72
CA GLU A 60 6.86 -8.47 -13.76
C GLU A 60 7.52 -7.37 -12.93
N ALA A 61 6.92 -6.17 -12.89
CA ALA A 61 7.41 -5.07 -12.07
C ALA A 61 7.11 -5.28 -10.57
N LEU A 62 6.10 -6.08 -10.25
CA LEU A 62 5.73 -6.42 -8.88
C LEU A 62 6.51 -7.61 -8.32
N GLN A 63 7.22 -8.38 -9.16
CA GLN A 63 7.90 -9.61 -8.76
C GLN A 63 8.82 -9.43 -7.54
N GLU A 64 9.64 -8.37 -7.51
CA GLU A 64 10.53 -8.08 -6.38
C GLU A 64 9.74 -7.76 -5.09
N SER A 65 8.63 -7.03 -5.22
CA SER A 65 7.76 -6.71 -4.08
C SER A 65 7.03 -7.94 -3.53
N ASN A 66 6.56 -8.82 -4.43
CA ASN A 66 5.91 -10.08 -4.09
C ASN A 66 6.90 -11.01 -3.38
N PHE A 67 8.13 -11.12 -3.86
CA PHE A 67 9.17 -11.92 -3.21
C PHE A 67 9.48 -11.42 -1.78
N ARG A 68 9.56 -10.11 -1.57
CA ARG A 68 9.74 -9.54 -0.23
C ARG A 68 8.55 -9.84 0.67
N LEU A 69 7.32 -9.75 0.14
CA LEU A 69 6.11 -10.09 0.88
C LEU A 69 6.07 -11.56 1.28
N GLU A 70 6.49 -12.47 0.41
CA GLU A 70 6.62 -13.90 0.72
C GLU A 70 7.58 -14.13 1.88
N ILE A 71 8.79 -13.52 1.85
CA ILE A 71 9.77 -13.65 2.93
C ILE A 71 9.19 -13.18 4.27
N ILE A 72 8.55 -12.00 4.28
CA ILE A 72 7.93 -11.44 5.48
C ILE A 72 6.82 -12.37 5.98
N THR A 73 6.00 -12.88 5.08
CA THR A 73 4.88 -13.77 5.42
C THR A 73 5.37 -15.09 6.00
N CYS A 74 6.39 -15.71 5.41
CA CYS A 74 7.03 -16.91 5.95
C CYS A 74 7.57 -16.66 7.36
N TYR A 75 8.31 -15.57 7.57
CA TYR A 75 8.85 -15.22 8.88
C TYR A 75 7.76 -15.05 9.95
N LEU A 76 6.67 -14.36 9.62
CA LEU A 76 5.54 -14.15 10.52
C LEU A 76 4.82 -15.46 10.87
N ARG A 77 4.64 -16.35 9.89
CA ARG A 77 4.01 -17.66 10.11
C ARG A 77 4.89 -18.59 10.95
N GLU A 78 6.16 -18.69 10.64
CA GLU A 78 7.10 -19.59 11.33
C GLU A 78 7.39 -19.11 12.76
N THR A 79 7.72 -17.83 12.92
CA THR A 79 8.17 -17.28 14.21
C THR A 79 6.99 -16.97 15.12
N HIS A 80 5.98 -16.31 14.56
CA HIS A 80 4.87 -15.75 15.33
C HIS A 80 3.56 -16.51 15.19
N ARG A 81 3.47 -17.52 14.29
CA ARG A 81 2.19 -18.17 13.95
C ARG A 81 1.13 -17.14 13.58
N TYR A 82 1.54 -16.07 12.89
CA TYR A 82 0.66 -15.00 12.47
C TYR A 82 0.46 -15.08 10.96
N CYS A 83 -0.80 -15.05 10.52
CA CYS A 83 -1.12 -14.90 9.11
C CYS A 83 -1.65 -13.50 8.84
N ILE A 84 -0.94 -12.74 8.01
CA ILE A 84 -1.34 -11.38 7.61
C ILE A 84 -2.68 -11.36 6.87
N TRP A 85 -3.02 -12.44 6.16
CA TRP A 85 -4.23 -12.53 5.34
C TRP A 85 -5.47 -12.90 6.17
N CYS A 86 -5.32 -13.75 7.18
CA CYS A 86 -6.37 -14.00 8.17
C CYS A 86 -6.55 -12.83 9.16
N GLY A 87 -5.48 -12.04 9.37
CA GLY A 87 -5.47 -10.96 10.36
C GLY A 87 -5.44 -11.46 11.81
N CYS A 88 -4.96 -12.68 12.06
CA CYS A 88 -4.92 -13.28 13.39
C CYS A 88 -3.63 -14.07 13.66
N GLN A 89 -3.34 -14.24 14.96
CA GLN A 89 -2.30 -15.11 15.48
C GLN A 89 -2.94 -16.42 15.94
N PHE A 90 -2.29 -17.55 15.61
CA PHE A 90 -2.66 -18.88 16.06
C PHE A 90 -1.83 -19.30 17.28
N GLU A 91 -2.39 -20.14 18.13
CA GLU A 91 -1.74 -20.61 19.36
C GLU A 91 -0.54 -21.49 19.03
N ASN A 92 -0.70 -22.38 18.05
CA ASN A 92 0.30 -23.38 17.67
C ASN A 92 0.32 -23.65 16.16
N CYS A 93 1.30 -24.43 15.70
CA CYS A 93 1.47 -24.74 14.27
C CYS A 93 0.36 -25.64 13.71
N GLU A 94 -0.23 -26.51 14.53
CA GLU A 94 -1.30 -27.41 14.11
C GLU A 94 -2.55 -26.62 13.77
N GLU A 95 -2.89 -25.66 14.63
CA GLU A 95 -3.99 -24.72 14.43
C GLU A 95 -3.79 -23.88 13.16
N LEU A 96 -2.60 -23.29 13.01
CA LEU A 96 -2.24 -22.51 11.82
C LEU A 96 -2.42 -23.34 10.55
N ASN A 97 -1.95 -24.58 10.52
CA ASN A 97 -2.05 -25.44 9.34
C ASN A 97 -3.47 -25.98 9.08
N SER A 98 -4.32 -26.03 10.11
CA SER A 98 -5.68 -26.56 10.00
C SER A 98 -6.72 -25.49 9.66
N TYR A 99 -6.54 -24.28 10.17
CA TYR A 99 -7.53 -23.19 10.05
C TYR A 99 -7.14 -22.11 9.04
N CYS A 100 -5.86 -21.92 8.75
CA CYS A 100 -5.45 -20.97 7.72
C CYS A 100 -5.51 -21.63 6.34
N PRO A 101 -6.20 -21.06 5.35
CA PRO A 101 -6.36 -21.68 4.03
C PRO A 101 -5.08 -21.68 3.18
N GLY A 102 -4.10 -20.83 3.52
CA GLY A 102 -2.80 -20.82 2.85
C GLY A 102 -1.90 -19.70 3.35
N GLN A 103 -0.86 -19.37 2.58
CA GLN A 103 0.12 -18.33 2.93
C GLN A 103 0.11 -17.13 1.99
N ASP A 104 -0.64 -17.20 0.89
CA ASP A 104 -0.77 -16.15 -0.10
C ASP A 104 -2.18 -15.56 -0.10
N ARG A 105 -2.34 -14.47 -0.86
CA ARG A 105 -3.63 -13.80 -1.00
C ARG A 105 -4.65 -14.69 -1.68
N GLN A 106 -4.25 -15.44 -2.70
CA GLN A 106 -5.13 -16.29 -3.51
C GLN A 106 -5.82 -17.37 -2.68
N ALA A 107 -5.13 -17.93 -1.68
CA ALA A 107 -5.73 -18.88 -0.74
C ALA A 107 -6.84 -18.27 0.14
N HIS A 108 -6.87 -16.94 0.27
CA HIS A 108 -7.83 -16.20 1.09
C HIS A 108 -8.84 -15.39 0.27
N ASP A 109 -8.61 -15.25 -1.05
CA ASP A 109 -9.59 -14.71 -1.97
C ASP A 109 -10.73 -15.74 -2.10
N SER A 110 -11.73 -15.61 -1.23
CA SER A 110 -12.98 -16.35 -1.35
C SER A 110 -13.70 -15.80 -2.58
N ILE A 111 -13.61 -16.51 -3.70
CA ILE A 111 -14.53 -16.30 -4.83
C ILE A 111 -15.89 -16.79 -4.32
N ASP A 112 -16.62 -15.91 -3.66
CA ASP A 112 -18.05 -16.10 -3.45
C ASP A 112 -18.72 -15.93 -4.83
N GLU A 113 -19.03 -17.05 -5.48
CA GLU A 113 -20.03 -17.13 -6.57
C GLU A 113 -21.46 -16.93 -6.03
#